data_AF-A0A3A1P5Z1-F1
#
_entry.id   AF-A0A3A1P5Z1-F1
#
_cell.length_a   1.000
_cell.length_b   1.000
_cell.length_c   1.000
_cell.angle_alpha   90.00
_cell.angle_beta   90.00
_cell.angle_gamma   90.00
#
_symmetry.space_group_name_H-M   'P 1'
#
loop_
_entity.id
_entity.type
_entity.pdbx_description
1 polymer ?
#
loop_
_entity_poly.entity_id
_entity_poly.type
_entity_poly.pdbx_seq_one_letter_code
_entity_poly.pdbx_strand_id
1 'polypeptide(L)'
;MATIPGHGARKAALKMLDAVLRRGETMEQAGGAANGLPEFADRALARAIAAEVLRWLVDLDALIDSATRKPLPDDAKARAVLRMMLAQWLRLDTPPHAV
;
A
#
# COMPACT_ATOMS: atom_id res chain seq x y z
N MET A 1 -4.78 23.57 0.64
CA MET A 1 -3.91 22.76 1.51
C MET A 1 -2.76 22.26 0.66
N ALA A 2 -1.51 22.46 1.10
CA ALA A 2 -0.35 22.03 0.34
C ALA A 2 -0.39 20.50 0.13
N THR A 3 -0.40 20.06 -1.12
CA THR A 3 -0.42 18.65 -1.49
C THR A 3 0.99 18.10 -1.31
N ILE A 4 1.17 17.20 -0.35
CA ILE A 4 2.43 16.46 -0.20
C ILE A 4 2.59 15.56 -1.44
N PRO A 5 3.67 15.66 -2.21
CA PRO A 5 3.91 14.80 -3.37
C PRO A 5 3.77 13.31 -3.01
N GLY A 6 3.11 12.52 -3.85
CA GLY A 6 2.92 11.08 -3.62
C GLY A 6 1.90 10.69 -2.55
N HIS A 7 1.40 11.63 -1.73
CA HIS A 7 0.39 11.32 -0.71
C HIS A 7 -0.93 10.82 -1.34
N GLY A 8 -1.35 11.40 -2.47
CA GLY A 8 -2.53 10.96 -3.21
C GLY A 8 -2.41 9.50 -3.67
N ALA A 9 -1.27 9.13 -4.25
CA ALA A 9 -0.98 7.78 -4.69
C ALA A 9 -1.01 6.76 -3.53
N ARG A 10 -0.37 7.06 -2.39
CA ARG A 10 -0.40 6.19 -1.20
C ARG A 10 -1.81 6.04 -0.64
N LYS A 11 -2.60 7.13 -0.58
CA LYS A 11 -3.99 7.07 -0.14
C LYS A 11 -4.85 6.20 -1.06
N ALA A 12 -4.63 6.27 -2.38
CA ALA A 12 -5.30 5.42 -3.34
C ALA A 12 -4.88 3.95 -3.16
N ALA A 13 -3.58 3.66 -3.03
CA ALA A 13 -3.08 2.31 -2.77
C ALA A 13 -3.70 1.69 -1.51
N LEU A 14 -3.81 2.44 -0.41
CA LEU A 14 -4.46 1.96 0.82
C LEU A 14 -5.93 1.58 0.60
N LYS A 15 -6.67 2.36 -0.20
CA LYS A 15 -8.06 2.03 -0.58
C LYS A 15 -8.13 0.80 -1.47
N MET A 16 -7.18 0.61 -2.39
CA MET A 16 -7.10 -0.58 -3.23
C MET A 16 -6.86 -1.83 -2.38
N LEU A 17 -5.94 -1.76 -1.41
CA LEU A 17 -5.66 -2.86 -0.49
C LEU A 17 -6.85 -3.22 0.40
N ASP A 18 -7.57 -2.22 0.90
CA ASP A 18 -8.81 -2.44 1.65
C ASP A 18 -9.88 -3.16 0.79
N ALA A 19 -10.01 -2.74 -0.48
CA ALA A 19 -10.91 -3.38 -1.44
C ALA A 19 -10.59 -4.87 -1.64
N VAL A 20 -9.32 -5.17 -1.90
CA VAL A 20 -8.90 -6.55 -2.19
C VAL A 20 -8.94 -7.41 -0.93
N LEU A 21 -8.26 -6.98 0.14
CA LEU A 21 -8.04 -7.83 1.32
C LEU A 21 -9.26 -7.95 2.22
N ARG A 22 -10.13 -6.93 2.27
CA ARG A 22 -11.31 -6.97 3.16
C ARG A 22 -12.62 -7.20 2.43
N ARG A 23 -12.74 -6.78 1.18
CA ARG A 23 -13.98 -6.90 0.40
C ARG A 23 -13.91 -8.00 -0.67
N GLY A 24 -12.75 -8.62 -0.87
CA GLY A 24 -12.58 -9.69 -1.85
C GLY A 24 -12.68 -9.21 -3.30
N GLU A 25 -12.54 -7.91 -3.54
CA GLU A 25 -12.55 -7.35 -4.90
C GLU A 25 -11.28 -7.76 -5.66
N THR A 26 -11.37 -7.85 -6.99
CA THR A 26 -10.18 -8.06 -7.82
C THR A 26 -9.32 -6.80 -7.86
N MET A 27 -8.03 -6.97 -8.16
CA MET A 27 -7.11 -5.83 -8.32
C MET A 27 -7.54 -4.88 -9.44
N GLU A 28 -8.27 -5.36 -10.45
CA GLU A 28 -8.87 -4.54 -11.50
C GLU A 28 -10.00 -3.66 -10.96
N GLN A 29 -10.97 -4.25 -10.23
CA GLN A 29 -12.08 -3.53 -9.61
C GLN A 29 -11.59 -2.46 -8.62
N ALA A 30 -10.62 -2.83 -7.79
CA ALA A 30 -9.98 -1.92 -6.84
C ALA A 30 -9.30 -0.72 -7.52
N GLY A 31 -8.95 -0.84 -8.82
CA GLY A 31 -8.30 0.19 -9.63
C GLY A 31 -9.00 1.54 -9.63
N GLY A 32 -10.33 1.54 -9.46
CA GLY A 32 -11.14 2.77 -9.40
C GLY A 32 -10.73 3.74 -8.29
N ALA A 33 -10.06 3.27 -7.24
CA ALA A 33 -9.55 4.11 -6.15
C ALA A 33 -8.54 5.17 -6.62
N ALA A 34 -7.87 4.96 -7.75
CA ALA A 34 -6.90 5.88 -8.33
C ALA A 34 -7.50 6.88 -9.32
N ASN A 35 -8.77 6.75 -9.71
CA ASN A 35 -9.39 7.58 -10.77
C ASN A 35 -9.42 9.07 -10.45
N GLY A 36 -9.46 9.44 -9.17
CA GLY A 36 -9.44 10.85 -8.73
C GLY A 36 -8.06 11.51 -8.72
N LEU A 37 -6.99 10.79 -9.07
CA LEU A 37 -5.65 11.36 -9.15
C LEU A 37 -5.44 12.00 -10.53
N PRO A 38 -4.98 13.26 -10.61
CA PRO A 38 -4.82 13.95 -11.90
C PRO A 38 -3.65 13.37 -12.71
N GLU A 39 -2.54 13.09 -12.05
CA GLU A 39 -1.31 12.63 -12.69
C GLU A 39 -1.33 11.13 -12.98
N PHE A 40 -0.93 10.76 -14.21
CA PHE A 40 -0.78 9.36 -14.58
C PHE A 40 0.27 8.65 -13.72
N ALA A 41 1.36 9.34 -13.39
CA ALA A 41 2.42 8.81 -12.55
C ALA A 41 1.90 8.41 -11.15
N ASP A 42 1.02 9.22 -10.56
CA ASP A 42 0.40 8.91 -9.25
C ASP A 42 -0.53 7.70 -9.32
N ARG A 43 -1.29 7.55 -10.42
CA ARG A 43 -2.13 6.37 -10.65
C ARG A 43 -1.29 5.11 -10.81
N ALA A 44 -0.21 5.19 -11.59
CA ALA A 44 0.73 4.10 -11.78
C ALA A 44 1.42 3.71 -10.47
N LEU A 45 1.86 4.69 -9.68
CA LEU A 45 2.47 4.48 -8.37
C LEU A 45 1.49 3.81 -7.40
N ALA A 46 0.23 4.24 -7.33
CA ALA A 46 -0.78 3.62 -6.49
C ALA A 46 -0.95 2.13 -6.82
N ARG A 47 -1.01 1.81 -8.12
CA ARG A 47 -1.15 0.42 -8.59
C ARG A 47 0.10 -0.41 -8.34
N ALA A 48 1.29 0.16 -8.52
CA ALA A 48 2.56 -0.48 -8.22
C ALA A 48 2.67 -0.84 -6.73
N ILE A 49 2.39 0.11 -5.82
CA ILE A 49 2.40 -0.13 -4.38
C ILE A 49 1.45 -1.26 -4.00
N ALA A 50 0.19 -1.19 -4.45
CA ALA A 50 -0.79 -2.21 -4.11
C ALA A 50 -0.42 -3.59 -4.68
N ALA A 51 0.10 -3.65 -5.91
CA ALA A 51 0.54 -4.90 -6.52
C ALA A 51 1.72 -5.54 -5.78
N GLU A 52 2.74 -4.76 -5.38
CA GLU A 52 3.88 -5.28 -4.62
C GLU A 52 3.46 -5.77 -3.23
N VAL A 53 2.56 -5.04 -2.55
CA VAL A 53 2.03 -5.48 -1.25
C VAL A 53 1.30 -6.81 -1.39
N LEU A 54 0.44 -6.97 -2.39
CA LEU A 54 -0.31 -8.21 -2.58
C LEU A 54 0.60 -9.37 -2.99
N ARG A 55 1.62 -9.12 -3.82
CA ARG A 55 2.56 -10.15 -4.29
C ARG A 55 3.40 -10.72 -3.15
N TRP A 56 3.81 -9.87 -2.20
CA TRP A 56 4.71 -10.24 -1.10
C TRP A 56 4.00 -10.27 0.26
N LEU A 57 2.67 -10.35 0.28
CA LEU A 57 1.86 -10.14 1.49
C LEU A 57 2.34 -10.98 2.69
N VAL A 58 2.59 -12.27 2.46
CA VAL A 58 3.03 -13.22 3.49
C VAL A 58 4.40 -12.85 4.06
N ASP A 59 5.37 -12.55 3.19
CA ASP A 59 6.72 -12.18 3.61
C ASP A 59 6.73 -10.83 4.33
N LEU A 60 5.92 -9.87 3.87
CA LEU A 60 5.77 -8.57 4.52
C LEU A 60 5.13 -8.70 5.91
N ASP A 61 4.11 -9.56 6.05
CA ASP A 61 3.50 -9.83 7.35
C ASP A 61 4.47 -10.54 8.30
N ALA A 62 5.24 -11.51 7.81
CA ALA A 62 6.28 -12.16 8.59
C ALA A 62 7.34 -11.16 9.09
N LEU A 63 7.75 -10.20 8.25
CA LEU A 63 8.67 -9.12 8.67
C LEU A 63 8.06 -8.24 9.76
N ILE A 64 6.80 -7.83 9.62
CA ILE A 64 6.09 -7.03 10.64
C ILE A 64 5.98 -7.80 11.96
N ASP A 65 5.59 -9.07 11.89
CA ASP A 65 5.37 -9.90 13.08
C ASP A 65 6.70 -10.22 13.79
N SER A 66 7.78 -10.41 13.04
CA SER A 66 9.12 -10.60 13.61
C SER A 66 9.64 -9.36 14.37
N ALA A 67 9.19 -8.17 13.99
CA ALA A 67 9.57 -6.90 14.60
C ALA A 67 8.61 -6.45 15.71
N THR A 68 7.48 -7.15 15.92
CA THR A 68 6.45 -6.75 16.89
C THR A 68 6.30 -7.80 17.99
N ARG A 69 6.64 -7.42 19.24
CA ARG A 69 6.48 -8.30 20.41
C ARG A 69 5.04 -8.81 20.57
N LYS A 70 4.07 -8.00 20.17
CA LYS A 70 2.66 -8.35 20.07
C LYS A 70 2.21 -8.08 18.63
N PRO A 71 1.89 -9.12 17.85
CA PRO A 71 1.45 -8.96 16.47
C PRO A 71 0.24 -8.03 16.37
N LEU A 72 0.21 -7.20 15.32
CA LEU A 72 -0.94 -6.34 15.05
C LEU A 72 -2.14 -7.19 14.60
N PRO A 73 -3.39 -6.79 14.85
CA PRO A 73 -4.53 -7.41 14.19
C PRO A 73 -4.40 -7.36 12.66
N ASP A 74 -4.90 -8.38 11.96
CA ASP A 74 -4.79 -8.49 10.51
C ASP A 74 -5.50 -7.36 9.76
N ASP A 75 -6.58 -6.87 10.36
CA ASP A 75 -7.40 -5.77 9.87
C ASP A 75 -6.94 -4.39 10.39
N ALA A 76 -5.86 -4.31 11.16
CA ALA A 76 -5.36 -3.03 11.64
C ALA A 76 -4.92 -2.14 10.46
N LYS A 77 -5.41 -0.90 10.39
CA LYS A 77 -4.95 0.07 9.38
C LYS A 77 -3.44 0.30 9.44
N ALA A 78 -2.86 0.29 10.64
CA ALA A 78 -1.42 0.40 10.82
C ALA A 78 -0.65 -0.74 10.11
N ARG A 79 -1.16 -1.98 10.16
CA ARG A 79 -0.56 -3.11 9.46
C ARG A 79 -0.56 -2.89 7.93
N ALA A 80 -1.67 -2.41 7.37
CA ALA A 80 -1.74 -2.08 5.94
C ALA A 80 -0.73 -1.00 5.53
N VAL A 81 -0.55 0.04 6.34
CA VAL A 81 0.44 1.10 6.08
C VAL A 81 1.88 0.57 6.19
N LEU A 82 2.18 -0.28 7.18
CA LEU A 82 3.50 -0.91 7.30
C LEU A 82 3.82 -1.82 6.11
N ARG A 83 2.85 -2.61 5.63
CA ARG A 83 2.98 -3.40 4.40
C ARG A 83 3.34 -2.50 3.21
N MET A 84 2.63 -1.37 3.03
CA MET A 84 2.91 -0.40 1.96
C MET A 84 4.30 0.25 2.09
N MET A 85 4.73 0.58 3.30
CA MET A 85 6.05 1.15 3.57
C MET A 85 7.15 0.15 3.16
N LEU A 86 7.05 -1.10 3.61
CA LEU A 86 8.01 -2.15 3.30
C LEU A 86 8.04 -2.50 1.81
N ALA A 87 6.88 -2.53 1.13
CA ALA A 87 6.82 -2.74 -0.30
C ALA A 87 7.52 -1.61 -1.08
N GLN A 88 7.24 -0.34 -0.72
CA GLN A 88 7.91 0.81 -1.36
C GLN A 88 9.42 0.77 -1.13
N TRP A 89 9.87 0.50 0.09
CA TRP A 89 11.28 0.45 0.42
C TRP A 89 12.01 -0.72 -0.24
N LEU A 90 11.49 -1.94 -0.10
CA LEU A 90 12.22 -3.16 -0.46
C LEU A 90 11.98 -3.62 -1.90
N ARG A 91 10.89 -3.19 -2.55
CA ARG A 91 10.49 -3.68 -3.89
C ARG A 91 10.45 -2.59 -4.95
N LEU A 92 10.17 -1.34 -4.56
CA LEU A 92 10.13 -0.20 -5.48
C LEU A 92 11.35 0.72 -5.35
N ASP A 93 12.36 0.31 -4.60
CA ASP A 93 13.60 1.07 -4.35
C ASP A 93 13.35 2.52 -3.89
N THR A 94 12.21 2.75 -3.21
CA THR A 94 11.89 4.08 -2.70
C THR A 94 12.83 4.36 -1.52
N PRO A 95 13.49 5.54 -1.48
CA PRO A 95 14.38 5.86 -0.37
C PRO A 95 13.66 5.75 0.99
N PRO A 96 14.29 5.18 2.03
CA PRO A 96 13.64 4.95 3.33
C PRO A 96 13.08 6.21 4.01
N HIS A 97 13.70 7.36 3.78
CA HIS A 97 13.26 8.63 4.36
C HIS A 97 12.06 9.25 3.61
N ALA A 98 11.71 8.71 2.45
CA ALA A 98 10.62 9.22 1.61
C ALA A 98 9.29 8.46 1.81
N VAL A 99 9.31 7.27 2.43
CA VAL A 99 8.14 6.39 2.61
C VAL A 99 7.32 6.72 3.85
#